data_AF-A0A520RIS3-F1
#
_entry.id   AF-A0A520RIS3-F1
#
_cell.length_a   1.000
_cell.length_b   1.000
_cell.length_c   1.000
_cell.angle_alpha   90.00
_cell.angle_beta   90.00
_cell.angle_gamma   90.00
#
_symmetry.space_group_name_H-M   'P 1'
#
loop_
_entity.id
_entity.type
_entity.pdbx_description
1 polymer ?
#
loop_
_entity_poly.entity_id
_entity_poly.type
_entity_poly.pdbx_seq_one_letter_code
_entity_poly.pdbx_strand_id
1 'polypeptide(L)'
;MDIAPETPIEFEMPPNLLDAEGNLIVDIYNDNQEALLFPLEDGIEVLYKQGGFGWNYLRGMLVILCWMGFLAAIALAASSFLSFPVAAFVSIGILIVGFSSGTLSQVIDQGGIGGINHETGRKDSASGLDYIALPIAKGLLRVINLVKEFSPVSFLSTGRNITVGILFQAFTQIVLVMGGIFAVFGIWAFYRSELATAQGNQ
;
A
#
# COMPACT_ATOMS: atom_id res chain seq x y z
N MET A 1 18.10 22.80 -25.52
CA MET A 1 18.31 21.72 -24.54
C MET A 1 17.44 20.59 -25.03
N ASP A 2 18.01 19.45 -25.42
CA ASP A 2 17.25 18.31 -25.96
C ASP A 2 16.72 17.55 -24.75
N ILE A 3 15.54 17.96 -24.27
CA ILE A 3 14.96 17.45 -23.03
C ILE A 3 14.11 16.25 -23.43
N ALA A 4 14.47 15.06 -22.94
CA ALA A 4 13.62 13.90 -23.10
C ALA A 4 12.25 14.19 -22.45
N PRO A 5 11.11 13.94 -23.13
CA PRO A 5 9.78 14.34 -22.66
C PRO A 5 9.41 13.75 -21.29
N GLU A 6 10.03 12.64 -20.91
CA GLU A 6 9.70 11.84 -19.73
C GLU A 6 10.58 12.15 -18.50
N THR A 7 11.63 12.97 -18.63
CA THR A 7 12.57 13.19 -17.53
C THR A 7 12.14 14.40 -16.70
N PRO A 8 11.99 14.28 -15.37
CA PRO A 8 11.70 15.43 -14.52
C PRO A 8 12.82 16.46 -14.64
N ILE A 9 12.43 17.72 -14.84
CA ILE A 9 13.35 18.85 -14.89
C ILE A 9 13.50 19.40 -13.48
N GLU A 10 14.68 19.23 -12.90
CA GLU A 10 15.01 19.77 -11.58
C GLU A 10 15.95 20.97 -11.72
N PHE A 11 15.68 22.03 -10.97
CA PHE A 11 16.57 23.19 -10.87
C PHE A 11 16.58 23.70 -9.43
N GLU A 12 17.76 24.17 -8.99
CA GLU A 12 17.90 24.76 -7.66
C GLU A 12 17.35 26.18 -7.66
N MET A 13 16.49 26.48 -6.69
CA MET A 13 15.99 27.83 -6.46
C MET A 13 16.82 28.54 -5.38
N PRO A 14 17.09 29.84 -5.53
CA PRO A 14 17.75 30.61 -4.49
C PRO A 14 16.94 30.60 -3.18
N PRO A 15 17.61 30.71 -2.02
CA PRO A 15 16.91 30.74 -0.74
C PRO A 15 16.11 32.03 -0.57
N ASN A 16 15.12 32.01 0.33
CA ASN A 16 14.33 33.18 0.74
C ASN A 16 13.41 33.76 -0.34
N LEU A 17 12.79 32.88 -1.15
CA LEU A 17 11.75 33.23 -2.13
C LEU A 17 10.32 33.20 -1.56
N LEU A 18 10.17 32.86 -0.28
CA LEU A 18 8.88 32.90 0.40
C LEU A 18 8.55 34.35 0.77
N ASP A 19 7.29 34.75 0.57
CA ASP A 19 6.79 36.04 1.05
C ASP A 19 6.69 36.10 2.59
N ALA A 20 6.31 37.25 3.14
CA ALA A 20 6.17 37.45 4.59
C ALA A 20 5.06 36.56 5.19
N GLU A 21 4.10 36.12 4.37
CA GLU A 21 3.01 35.22 4.71
C GLU A 21 3.37 33.73 4.53
N GLY A 22 4.54 33.40 3.97
CA GLY A 22 5.02 32.04 3.73
C GLY A 22 4.56 31.40 2.40
N ASN A 23 4.04 32.18 1.45
CA ASN A 23 3.66 31.69 0.13
C ASN A 23 4.82 31.76 -0.86
N LEU A 24 4.83 30.80 -1.79
CA LEU A 24 5.71 30.78 -2.96
C LEU A 24 4.84 30.87 -4.22
N ILE A 25 5.05 31.93 -5.00
CA ILE A 25 4.39 32.11 -6.30
C ILE A 25 5.35 31.67 -7.39
N VAL A 26 4.92 30.72 -8.23
CA VAL A 26 5.70 30.19 -9.36
C VAL A 26 4.96 30.52 -10.65
N ASP A 27 5.48 31.50 -11.38
CA ASP A 27 4.97 31.86 -12.70
C ASP A 27 5.65 30.99 -13.76
N ILE A 28 4.86 30.19 -14.47
CA ILE A 28 5.35 29.30 -15.53
C ILE A 28 4.95 29.88 -16.88
N TYR A 29 5.95 30.16 -17.70
CA TYR A 29 5.76 30.66 -19.05
C TYR A 29 6.26 29.62 -20.07
N ASN A 30 5.39 29.21 -20.98
CA ASN A 30 5.74 28.32 -22.08
C ASN A 30 5.95 29.14 -23.36
N ASP A 31 7.22 29.32 -23.74
CA ASP A 31 7.60 30.05 -24.97
C ASP A 31 7.69 29.13 -26.21
N ASN A 32 7.40 27.84 -26.04
CA ASN A 32 7.43 26.86 -27.14
C ASN A 32 6.05 26.66 -27.78
N GLN A 33 6.05 26.14 -29.01
CA GLN A 33 4.83 25.77 -29.75
C GLN A 33 4.21 24.43 -29.31
N GLU A 34 4.88 23.71 -28.41
CA GLU A 34 4.44 22.41 -27.90
C GLU A 34 3.73 22.56 -26.54
N ALA A 35 2.82 21.64 -26.23
CA ALA A 35 2.08 21.64 -24.98
C ALA A 35 2.99 21.21 -23.82
N LEU A 36 3.06 22.05 -22.78
CA LEU A 36 3.68 21.67 -21.51
C LEU A 36 2.67 20.84 -20.69
N LEU A 37 3.00 19.59 -20.41
CA LEU A 37 2.13 18.67 -19.67
C LEU A 37 2.62 18.52 -18.23
N PHE A 38 1.71 18.70 -17.28
CA PHE A 38 1.95 18.40 -15.88
C PHE A 38 1.20 17.10 -15.52
N PRO A 39 1.90 16.04 -15.09
CA PRO A 39 1.23 14.84 -14.61
C PRO A 39 0.36 15.20 -13.41
N LEU A 40 -0.86 14.65 -13.36
CA LEU A 40 -1.81 14.92 -12.27
C LEU A 40 -1.38 14.27 -10.94
N GLU A 41 -0.54 13.24 -11.00
CA GLU A 41 -0.08 12.48 -9.81
C GLU A 41 1.02 13.23 -9.05
N ASP A 42 2.14 13.54 -9.71
CA ASP A 42 3.29 14.19 -9.09
C ASP A 42 3.29 15.72 -9.27
N GLY A 43 2.77 16.22 -10.40
CA GLY A 43 2.58 17.66 -10.64
C GLY A 43 3.87 18.50 -10.58
N ILE A 44 3.71 19.75 -10.13
CA ILE A 44 4.83 20.67 -9.85
C ILE A 44 5.13 20.58 -8.37
N GLU A 45 6.38 20.28 -8.03
CA GLU A 45 6.79 20.08 -6.65
C GLU A 45 7.92 21.03 -6.26
N VAL A 46 7.82 21.56 -5.04
CA VAL A 46 8.87 22.37 -4.42
C VAL A 46 9.40 21.63 -3.22
N LEU A 47 10.67 21.24 -3.29
CA LEU A 47 11.32 20.42 -2.28
C LEU A 47 12.31 21.24 -1.48
N TYR A 48 12.35 21.01 -0.18
CA TYR A 48 13.35 21.59 0.70
C TYR A 48 14.07 20.50 1.50
N LYS A 49 15.33 20.77 1.84
CA LYS A 49 16.13 19.87 2.65
C LYS A 49 15.65 19.89 4.11
N GLN A 50 14.90 18.88 4.51
CA GLN A 50 14.37 18.78 5.88
C GLN A 50 15.37 18.16 6.89
N GLY A 51 16.37 17.38 6.44
CA GLY A 51 17.32 16.74 7.34
C GLY A 51 18.28 15.74 6.70
N GLY A 52 18.88 14.88 7.52
CA GLY A 52 19.79 13.81 7.09
C GLY A 52 19.07 12.50 6.73
N PHE A 53 19.57 11.81 5.71
CA PHE A 53 18.98 10.57 5.20
C PHE A 53 18.90 9.44 6.23
N GLY A 54 19.93 9.28 7.09
CA GLY A 54 20.00 8.14 8.01
C GLY A 54 18.83 8.04 8.99
N TRP A 55 18.38 9.17 9.53
CA TRP A 55 17.21 9.17 10.43
C TRP A 55 15.91 8.90 9.68
N ASN A 56 15.82 9.36 8.44
CA ASN A 56 14.69 9.06 7.56
C ASN A 56 14.64 7.56 7.21
N TYR A 57 15.79 6.96 6.90
CA TYR A 57 15.93 5.53 6.63
C TYR A 57 15.51 4.68 7.82
N LEU A 58 15.93 5.04 9.03
CA LEU A 58 15.49 4.36 10.26
C LEU A 58 13.96 4.42 10.43
N ARG A 59 13.34 5.58 10.20
CA ARG A 59 11.87 5.72 10.24
C ARG A 59 11.18 4.80 9.23
N GLY A 60 11.72 4.72 8.01
CA GLY A 60 11.21 3.78 7.01
C GLY A 60 11.34 2.32 7.44
N MET A 61 12.48 1.93 8.03
CA MET A 61 12.65 0.59 8.60
C MET A 61 11.64 0.29 9.72
N LEU A 62 11.33 1.26 10.59
CA LEU A 62 10.33 1.08 11.65
C LEU A 62 8.92 0.88 11.09
N VAL A 63 8.56 1.54 9.98
CA VAL A 63 7.29 1.30 9.29
C VAL A 63 7.24 -0.12 8.72
N ILE A 64 8.33 -0.59 8.10
CA ILE A 64 8.44 -1.98 7.62
C ILE A 64 8.32 -2.98 8.79
N LEU A 65 8.91 -2.67 9.95
CA LEU A 65 8.75 -3.50 11.15
C LEU A 65 7.28 -3.59 11.59
N CYS A 66 6.52 -2.50 11.49
CA CYS A 66 5.07 -2.52 11.74
C CYS A 66 4.33 -3.44 10.76
N TRP A 67 4.71 -3.43 9.48
CA TRP A 67 4.16 -4.35 8.48
C TRP A 67 4.46 -5.81 8.81
N MET A 68 5.70 -6.11 9.22
CA MET A 68 6.08 -7.45 9.67
C MET A 68 5.30 -7.87 10.93
N GLY A 69 5.08 -6.95 11.86
CA GLY A 69 4.27 -7.18 13.06
C GLY A 69 2.83 -7.56 12.72
N PHE A 70 2.22 -6.89 11.74
CA PHE A 70 0.88 -7.24 11.27
C PHE A 70 0.84 -8.61 10.59
N LEU A 71 1.81 -8.91 9.72
CA LEU A 71 1.93 -10.25 9.12
C LEU A 71 2.10 -11.33 10.19
N ALA A 72 2.88 -11.07 11.24
CA ALA A 72 3.05 -11.97 12.37
C ALA A 72 1.73 -12.16 13.14
N ALA A 73 0.94 -11.10 13.36
CA ALA A 73 -0.36 -11.20 14.01
C ALA A 73 -1.33 -12.12 13.22
N ILE A 74 -1.35 -12.00 11.89
CA ILE A 74 -2.13 -12.89 11.02
C ILE A 74 -1.64 -14.34 11.15
N ALA A 75 -0.33 -14.56 11.11
CA ALA A 75 0.26 -15.90 11.22
C ALA A 75 -0.08 -16.56 12.57
N LEU A 76 0.01 -15.82 13.68
CA LEU A 76 -0.36 -16.27 15.01
C LEU A 76 -1.87 -16.57 15.10
N ALA A 77 -2.71 -15.71 14.54
CA ALA A 77 -4.15 -15.93 14.48
C ALA A 77 -4.48 -17.19 13.66
N ALA A 78 -3.87 -17.38 12.50
CA ALA A 78 -4.05 -18.59 11.69
C ALA A 78 -3.61 -19.86 12.47
N SER A 79 -2.48 -19.80 13.17
CA SER A 79 -1.96 -20.92 13.97
C SER A 79 -2.87 -21.32 15.15
N SER A 80 -3.84 -20.49 15.53
CA SER A 80 -4.78 -20.80 16.61
C SER A 80 -5.84 -21.85 16.21
N PHE A 81 -6.07 -22.06 14.92
CA PHE A 81 -7.06 -23.03 14.42
C PHE A 81 -6.54 -23.90 13.26
N LEU A 82 -5.37 -23.59 12.68
CA LEU A 82 -4.66 -24.42 11.69
C LEU A 82 -3.47 -25.13 12.33
N SER A 83 -3.04 -26.24 11.71
CA SER A 83 -1.73 -26.83 12.00
C SER A 83 -0.60 -25.91 11.53
N PHE A 84 0.56 -26.00 12.20
CA PHE A 84 1.72 -25.16 11.93
C PHE A 84 2.13 -25.11 10.44
N PRO A 85 2.22 -26.24 9.70
CA PRO A 85 2.58 -26.21 8.28
C PRO A 85 1.56 -25.43 7.43
N VAL A 86 0.25 -25.60 7.70
CA VAL A 86 -0.80 -24.93 6.93
C VAL A 86 -0.82 -23.44 7.24
N ALA A 87 -0.62 -23.04 8.50
CA ALA A 87 -0.53 -21.63 8.89
C ALA A 87 0.67 -20.92 8.22
N ALA A 88 1.81 -21.61 8.08
CA ALA A 88 2.97 -21.09 7.35
C ALA A 88 2.66 -20.87 5.86
N PHE A 89 2.00 -21.84 5.21
CA PHE A 89 1.56 -21.69 3.81
C PHE A 89 0.58 -20.52 3.64
N VAL A 90 -0.39 -20.36 4.54
CA VAL A 90 -1.33 -19.24 4.52
C VAL A 90 -0.58 -17.91 4.64
N SER A 91 0.39 -17.81 5.56
CA SER A 91 1.17 -16.60 5.77
C SER A 91 2.00 -16.21 4.54
N ILE A 92 2.67 -17.19 3.92
CA ILE A 92 3.42 -16.98 2.67
C ILE A 92 2.47 -16.59 1.53
N GLY A 93 1.31 -17.25 1.43
CA GLY A 93 0.30 -16.94 0.42
C GLY A 93 -0.20 -15.50 0.54
N ILE A 94 -0.53 -15.05 1.75
CA ILE A 94 -0.95 -13.66 2.02
C ILE A 94 0.16 -12.67 1.66
N LEU A 95 1.42 -13.00 1.94
CA LEU A 95 2.56 -12.15 1.57
C LEU A 95 2.68 -12.00 0.04
N ILE A 96 2.56 -13.10 -0.71
CA ILE A 96 2.60 -13.09 -2.18
C ILE A 96 1.47 -12.20 -2.73
N VAL A 97 0.23 -12.41 -2.24
CA VAL A 97 -0.93 -11.61 -2.66
C VAL A 97 -0.73 -10.12 -2.30
N GLY A 98 -0.19 -9.82 -1.12
CA GLY A 98 0.15 -8.47 -0.68
C GLY A 98 1.14 -7.77 -1.62
N PHE A 99 2.16 -8.48 -2.10
CA PHE A 99 3.09 -7.95 -3.09
C PHE A 99 2.44 -7.79 -4.48
N SER A 100 1.54 -8.69 -4.87
CA SER A 100 0.81 -8.65 -6.14
C SER A 100 -0.41 -7.71 -6.16
N SER A 101 -0.52 -6.74 -5.22
CA SER A 101 -1.70 -5.87 -5.13
C SER A 101 -1.96 -5.05 -6.41
N GLY A 102 -0.93 -4.67 -7.16
CA GLY A 102 -1.09 -3.93 -8.42
C GLY A 102 -1.82 -4.77 -9.47
N THR A 103 -1.42 -6.03 -9.62
CA THR A 103 -2.10 -7.01 -10.46
C THR A 103 -3.54 -7.25 -9.98
N LEU A 104 -3.76 -7.31 -8.66
CA LEU A 104 -5.10 -7.47 -8.09
C LEU A 104 -6.01 -6.26 -8.40
N SER A 105 -5.46 -5.05 -8.37
CA SER A 105 -6.20 -3.82 -8.75
C SER A 105 -6.60 -3.88 -10.20
N GLN A 106 -5.65 -4.23 -11.07
CA GLN A 106 -5.90 -4.36 -12.50
C GLN A 106 -7.02 -5.37 -12.80
N VAL A 107 -7.06 -6.52 -12.12
CA VAL A 107 -8.14 -7.52 -12.27
C VAL A 107 -9.48 -6.97 -11.80
N ILE A 108 -9.51 -6.13 -10.76
CA ILE A 108 -10.74 -5.50 -10.26
C ILE A 108 -11.23 -4.38 -11.19
N ASP A 109 -10.31 -3.57 -11.72
CA ASP A 109 -10.62 -2.46 -12.63
C ASP A 109 -11.08 -3.00 -13.99
N GLN A 110 -10.43 -4.07 -14.46
CA GLN A 110 -10.89 -4.85 -15.60
C GLN A 110 -12.14 -5.67 -15.26
N GLY A 111 -12.49 -5.82 -13.98
CA GLY A 111 -13.71 -6.41 -13.41
C GLY A 111 -13.88 -7.92 -13.61
N GLY A 112 -12.79 -8.67 -13.65
CA GLY A 112 -12.80 -10.12 -13.81
C GLY A 112 -11.45 -10.65 -14.28
N ILE A 113 -11.28 -11.96 -14.24
CA ILE A 113 -10.08 -12.65 -14.74
C ILE A 113 -10.18 -12.84 -16.28
N GLY A 114 -11.40 -12.70 -16.83
CA GLY A 114 -11.63 -12.67 -18.28
C GLY A 114 -11.01 -11.43 -18.93
N GLY A 115 -10.08 -11.65 -19.85
CA GLY A 115 -9.44 -10.58 -20.62
C GLY A 115 -10.45 -9.71 -21.37
N ILE A 116 -10.16 -8.42 -21.45
CA ILE A 116 -10.90 -7.47 -22.26
C ILE A 116 -10.64 -7.78 -23.75
N ASN A 117 -11.70 -8.01 -24.54
CA ASN A 117 -11.56 -8.16 -25.99
C ASN A 117 -11.09 -6.82 -26.58
N HIS A 118 -9.89 -6.82 -27.16
CA HIS A 118 -9.22 -5.62 -27.69
C HIS A 118 -9.91 -5.01 -28.92
N GLU A 119 -10.95 -5.65 -29.46
CA GLU A 119 -11.67 -5.21 -30.67
C GLU A 119 -13.03 -4.54 -30.39
N THR A 120 -13.66 -4.75 -29.23
CA THR A 120 -15.04 -4.29 -28.95
C THR A 120 -15.20 -3.48 -27.66
N GLY A 121 -14.15 -3.37 -26.83
CA GLY A 121 -14.18 -2.58 -25.60
C GLY A 121 -15.20 -3.08 -24.56
N ARG A 122 -15.74 -4.29 -24.74
CA ARG A 122 -16.67 -4.95 -23.82
C ARG A 122 -16.14 -6.32 -23.42
N LYS A 123 -16.49 -6.74 -22.21
CA LYS A 123 -16.24 -8.09 -21.73
C LYS A 123 -16.98 -9.10 -22.58
N ASP A 124 -16.25 -10.07 -23.11
CA ASP A 124 -16.86 -11.32 -23.52
C ASP A 124 -17.22 -12.08 -22.24
N SER A 125 -18.51 -12.08 -21.92
CA SER A 125 -19.19 -12.91 -20.92
C SER A 125 -18.56 -12.99 -19.53
N ALA A 126 -19.23 -12.39 -18.54
CA ALA A 126 -18.95 -12.64 -17.13
C ALA A 126 -18.97 -14.16 -16.87
N SER A 127 -17.79 -14.76 -16.75
CA SER A 127 -17.66 -16.17 -16.39
C SER A 127 -18.20 -16.32 -14.98
N GLY A 128 -18.90 -17.41 -14.67
CA GLY A 128 -19.42 -17.66 -13.31
C GLY A 128 -18.34 -17.59 -12.22
N LEU A 129 -17.06 -17.73 -12.61
CA LEU A 129 -15.88 -17.54 -11.78
C LEU A 129 -15.71 -16.09 -11.29
N ASP A 130 -16.04 -15.08 -12.11
CA ASP A 130 -15.89 -13.67 -11.77
C ASP A 130 -16.84 -13.24 -10.65
N TYR A 131 -18.01 -13.88 -10.55
CA TYR A 131 -18.98 -13.61 -9.49
C TYR A 131 -18.42 -13.92 -8.08
N ILE A 132 -17.52 -14.91 -7.99
CA ILE A 132 -16.89 -15.33 -6.72
C ILE A 132 -15.52 -14.67 -6.56
N ALA A 133 -14.72 -14.62 -7.63
CA ALA A 133 -13.36 -14.10 -7.56
C ALA A 133 -13.31 -12.60 -7.28
N LEU A 134 -14.21 -11.81 -7.88
CA LEU A 134 -14.22 -10.36 -7.75
C LEU A 134 -14.50 -9.84 -6.33
N PRO A 135 -15.50 -10.34 -5.58
CA PRO A 135 -15.70 -9.91 -4.19
C PRO A 135 -14.54 -10.31 -3.27
N ILE A 136 -13.96 -11.50 -3.47
CA ILE A 136 -12.78 -11.95 -2.71
C ILE A 136 -11.58 -11.05 -3.00
N ALA A 137 -11.31 -10.78 -4.28
CA ALA A 137 -10.25 -9.87 -4.71
C ALA A 137 -10.43 -8.47 -4.13
N LYS A 138 -11.65 -7.91 -4.18
CA LYS A 138 -11.98 -6.61 -3.58
C LYS A 138 -11.77 -6.61 -2.06
N GLY A 139 -12.16 -7.69 -1.39
CA GLY A 139 -11.94 -7.87 0.05
C GLY A 139 -10.46 -7.89 0.42
N LEU A 140 -9.67 -8.71 -0.28
CA LEU A 140 -8.22 -8.80 -0.09
C LEU A 140 -7.54 -7.48 -0.39
N LEU A 141 -7.88 -6.83 -1.51
CA LEU A 141 -7.29 -5.56 -1.90
C LEU A 141 -7.63 -4.47 -0.88
N ARG A 142 -8.86 -4.44 -0.34
CA ARG A 142 -9.21 -3.53 0.75
C ARG A 142 -8.27 -3.70 1.95
N VAL A 143 -8.05 -4.93 2.42
CA VAL A 143 -7.14 -5.21 3.54
C VAL A 143 -5.70 -4.79 3.19
N ILE A 144 -5.25 -5.06 1.96
CA ILE A 144 -3.89 -4.71 1.52
C ILE A 144 -3.70 -3.20 1.40
N ASN A 145 -4.66 -2.46 0.83
CA ASN A 145 -4.58 -1.01 0.68
C ASN A 145 -4.56 -0.30 2.04
N LEU A 146 -5.28 -0.82 3.04
CA LEU A 146 -5.23 -0.31 4.40
C LEU A 146 -3.81 -0.41 5.02
N VAL A 147 -2.95 -1.30 4.52
CA VAL A 147 -1.52 -1.41 4.91
C VAL A 147 -0.62 -0.59 3.97
N LYS A 148 -0.90 -0.64 2.65
CA LYS A 148 -0.07 -0.04 1.60
C LYS A 148 -0.14 1.48 1.51
N GLU A 149 -1.21 2.13 2.01
CA GLU A 149 -1.31 3.60 2.05
C GLU A 149 -0.09 4.26 2.72
N PHE A 150 0.66 3.54 3.56
CA PHE A 150 1.85 4.03 4.24
C PHE A 150 3.16 3.50 3.65
N SER A 151 3.27 3.28 2.33
CA SER A 151 4.47 2.65 1.77
C SER A 151 5.75 3.51 2.00
N PRO A 152 6.63 3.13 2.94
CA PRO A 152 7.85 3.90 3.22
C PRO A 152 8.86 3.76 2.08
N VAL A 153 8.69 2.73 1.25
CA VAL A 153 9.56 2.40 0.12
C VAL A 153 9.52 3.50 -0.94
N SER A 154 8.32 4.01 -1.28
CA SER A 154 8.19 5.13 -2.23
C SER A 154 8.85 6.38 -1.67
N PHE A 155 8.59 6.73 -0.41
CA PHE A 155 9.22 7.89 0.22
C PHE A 155 10.75 7.79 0.25
N LEU A 156 11.32 6.63 0.58
CA LEU A 156 12.77 6.44 0.59
C LEU A 156 13.39 6.46 -0.83
N SER A 157 12.73 5.83 -1.80
CA SER A 157 13.21 5.78 -3.18
C SER A 157 13.21 7.17 -3.82
N THR A 158 12.20 7.99 -3.55
CA THR A 158 12.08 9.37 -4.05
C THR A 158 12.77 10.39 -3.13
N GLY A 159 13.53 9.95 -2.12
CA GLY A 159 14.28 10.81 -1.21
C GLY A 159 13.42 11.70 -0.30
N ARG A 160 12.12 11.40 -0.16
CA ARG A 160 11.15 12.14 0.65
C ARG A 160 11.25 11.80 2.12
N ASN A 161 10.97 12.80 2.96
CA ASN A 161 10.98 12.62 4.40
C ASN A 161 9.73 11.89 4.88
N ILE A 162 9.95 10.82 5.61
CA ILE A 162 8.96 10.11 6.41
C ILE A 162 8.80 10.88 7.72
N THR A 163 7.67 11.56 7.86
CA THR A 163 7.35 12.32 9.07
C THR A 163 7.03 11.37 10.23
N VAL A 164 7.32 11.79 11.46
CA VAL A 164 7.00 11.02 12.67
C VAL A 164 5.50 10.73 12.79
N GLY A 165 4.65 11.64 12.28
CA GLY A 165 3.20 11.40 12.17
C GLY A 165 2.85 10.17 11.34
N ILE A 166 3.53 9.95 10.20
CA ILE A 166 3.33 8.75 9.37
C ILE A 166 3.71 7.50 10.15
N LEU A 167 4.82 7.54 10.88
CA LEU A 167 5.25 6.42 11.73
C LEU A 167 4.22 6.09 12.82
N PHE A 168 3.70 7.11 13.52
CA PHE A 168 2.69 6.92 14.55
C PHE A 168 1.36 6.40 14.00
N GLN A 169 0.95 6.90 12.84
CA GLN A 169 -0.25 6.45 12.16
C GLN A 169 -0.10 5.01 11.67
N ALA A 170 1.04 4.66 11.07
CA ALA A 170 1.37 3.30 10.67
C ALA A 170 1.33 2.35 11.87
N PHE A 171 1.96 2.71 12.99
CA PHE A 171 1.93 1.89 14.20
C PHE A 171 0.50 1.69 14.73
N THR A 172 -0.26 2.77 14.90
CA THR A 172 -1.62 2.71 15.43
C THR A 172 -2.56 1.92 14.52
N GLN A 173 -2.58 2.22 13.22
CA GLN A 173 -3.51 1.60 12.28
C GLN A 173 -3.14 0.15 11.98
N ILE A 174 -1.86 -0.14 11.72
CA ILE A 174 -1.42 -1.45 11.24
C ILE A 174 -1.25 -2.42 12.41
N VAL A 175 -0.56 -2.00 13.48
CA VAL A 175 -0.25 -2.87 14.62
C VAL A 175 -1.40 -2.94 15.60
N LEU A 176 -1.88 -1.79 16.10
CA LEU A 176 -2.89 -1.79 17.17
C LEU A 176 -4.28 -2.16 16.64
N VAL A 177 -4.78 -1.46 15.63
CA VAL A 177 -6.14 -1.69 15.12
C VAL A 177 -6.19 -3.01 14.36
N MET A 178 -5.41 -3.15 13.30
CA MET A 178 -5.55 -4.30 12.41
C MET A 178 -4.95 -5.58 13.02
N GLY A 179 -3.73 -5.49 13.56
CA GLY A 179 -3.14 -6.58 14.33
C GLY A 179 -4.01 -6.97 15.54
N GLY A 180 -4.61 -6.00 16.24
CA GLY A 180 -5.54 -6.25 17.34
C GLY A 180 -6.80 -7.00 16.91
N ILE A 181 -7.43 -6.61 15.80
CA ILE A 181 -8.61 -7.32 15.26
C ILE A 181 -8.27 -8.79 14.95
N PHE A 182 -7.14 -9.05 14.29
CA PHE A 182 -6.71 -10.42 14.00
C PHE A 182 -6.35 -11.19 15.27
N ALA A 183 -5.73 -10.54 16.26
CA ALA A 183 -5.44 -11.15 17.55
C ALA A 183 -6.73 -11.55 18.29
N VAL A 184 -7.73 -10.67 18.35
CA VAL A 184 -9.05 -10.96 18.95
C VAL A 184 -9.72 -12.11 18.20
N PHE A 185 -9.67 -12.13 16.87
CA PHE A 185 -10.19 -13.23 16.07
C PHE A 185 -9.48 -14.55 16.37
N GLY A 186 -8.15 -14.55 16.47
CA GLY A 186 -7.37 -15.73 16.83
C GLY A 186 -7.72 -16.25 18.22
N ILE A 187 -7.84 -15.37 19.22
CA ILE A 187 -8.27 -15.73 20.58
C ILE A 187 -9.66 -16.37 20.55
N TRP A 188 -10.61 -15.78 19.83
CA TRP A 188 -11.96 -16.31 19.69
C TRP A 188 -12.00 -17.69 19.01
N ALA A 189 -11.23 -17.87 17.93
CA ALA A 189 -11.12 -19.13 17.21
C ALA A 189 -10.54 -20.23 18.11
N PHE A 190 -9.48 -19.90 18.85
CA PHE A 190 -8.85 -20.80 19.82
C PHE A 190 -9.86 -21.26 20.89
N TYR A 191 -10.58 -20.31 21.51
CA TYR A 191 -11.56 -20.63 22.55
C TYR A 191 -12.67 -21.57 22.06
N ARG A 192 -13.12 -21.40 20.82
CA ARG A 192 -14.11 -22.30 20.21
C ARG A 192 -13.56 -23.71 19.97
N SER A 193 -12.27 -23.82 19.62
CA SER A 193 -11.62 -25.11 19.40
C SER A 193 -11.45 -25.92 20.69
N GLU A 194 -11.19 -25.25 21.82
CA GLU A 194 -11.12 -25.90 23.15
C GLU A 194 -12.48 -26.42 23.61
N LEU A 195 -13.57 -25.66 23.39
CA LEU A 195 -14.92 -26.10 23.74
C LEU A 195 -15.38 -27.34 22.96
N ALA A 196 -15.05 -27.42 21.66
CA ALA A 196 -15.41 -28.56 20.82
C ALA A 196 -14.63 -29.84 21.22
N THR A 197 -13.36 -29.69 21.63
CA THR A 197 -12.54 -30.82 22.08
C THR A 197 -12.96 -31.30 23.48
N ALA A 198 -13.35 -30.39 24.37
CA ALA A 198 -13.82 -30.74 25.71
C ALA A 198 -15.19 -31.46 25.72
N GLN A 199 -16.07 -31.19 24.75
CA GLN A 199 -17.37 -31.87 24.63
C GLN A 199 -17.32 -33.23 23.94
N GLY A 200 -16.28 -33.53 23.15
CA GLY A 200 -16.13 -34.81 22.45
C GLY A 200 -15.62 -35.96 23.31
N ASN A 201 -15.31 -35.74 24.59
CA ASN A 201 -14.69 -36.71 25.49
C ASN A 201 -15.57 -37.08 26.70
N GLN A 202 -16.90 -36.97 26.57
CA GLN A 202 -17.91 -37.56 27.44
C GLN A 202 -18.79 -38.52 26.65
#